data_AF-A0A562VPL8-F1
#
_entry.id   AF-A0A562VPL8-F1
#
_cell.length_a   1.000
_cell.length_b   1.000
_cell.length_c   1.000
_cell.angle_alpha   90.00
_cell.angle_beta   90.00
_cell.angle_gamma   90.00
#
_symmetry.space_group_name_H-M   'P 1'
#
loop_
_entity.id
_entity.type
_entity.pdbx_description
1 polymer ?
#
loop_
_entity_poly.entity_id
_entity_poly.type
_entity_poly.pdbx_seq_one_letter_code
_entity_poly.pdbx_strand_id
1 'polypeptide(L)'
;MNNYPYVITISSEKGGVGKTTLATNLAIFLKALDEELPVSLFSFDNHFTIDRMFGIKGQKSNGSVADLLLETPGRDLLHTGQYGVNFIPSSPDLGDLKDAVKGPMVLARLLAKSGIPGILIIDTRPDLDTLTQNALYAADRVLIPVKDMPSLENCKNIFALFDKRGMDRKSLSLIPCLIDERIKFDGLFADQKSLLKAFAINRGYRCQENFISKSPKVESLNTNPDGKIYPILTHGRGTDVYGQFFQLARTFLEEYRATSEPRALLFHQWLTAEDERKKESFYARLNGISQECLFCRTPFNHEAGVTAGFYYETSDGAANGFVEENCFLRFLTNTIYNLGETLADDDPSLLLLKESARESSFAFRPMHNGSGPSVIVSRFDQGGVQLLQREYPLKDYLGGFFNEDRKPPLYTLMKDTMGGYDGSFRDGFLLVHPVKSSAPEKILQDDNYRAFTRLKGQVAAQLT
;
A
#
# COMPACT_ATOMS: atom_id res chain seq x y z
N MET A 1 -5.63 -22.81 5.16
CA MET A 1 -4.78 -22.35 4.03
C MET A 1 -5.48 -22.35 2.68
N ASN A 2 -6.68 -22.92 2.51
CA ASN A 2 -7.26 -23.22 1.20
C ASN A 2 -7.44 -22.04 0.22
N ASN A 3 -7.29 -20.78 0.64
CA ASN A 3 -7.36 -19.60 -0.25
C ASN A 3 -6.15 -18.65 -0.14
N TYR A 4 -5.12 -18.99 0.65
CA TYR A 4 -3.93 -18.15 0.83
C TYR A 4 -2.68 -18.97 0.53
N PRO A 5 -1.83 -18.53 -0.41
CA PRO A 5 -0.67 -19.31 -0.79
C PRO A 5 0.42 -19.19 0.27
N TYR A 6 1.15 -20.30 0.48
CA TYR A 6 2.48 -20.29 1.08
C TYR A 6 3.51 -20.01 -0.02
N VAL A 7 4.20 -18.88 0.08
CA VAL A 7 5.01 -18.35 -1.01
C VAL A 7 6.49 -18.70 -0.84
N ILE A 8 7.03 -19.42 -1.82
CA ILE A 8 8.47 -19.71 -1.92
C ILE A 8 9.04 -18.91 -3.09
N THR A 9 9.84 -17.90 -2.79
CA THR A 9 10.51 -17.10 -3.82
C THR A 9 11.93 -17.60 -4.03
N ILE A 10 12.29 -17.88 -5.28
CA ILE A 10 13.65 -18.26 -5.66
C ILE A 10 14.33 -17.05 -6.30
N SER A 11 15.31 -16.48 -5.61
CA SER A 11 15.91 -15.20 -6.01
C SER A 11 17.41 -15.16 -5.83
N SER A 12 18.08 -14.52 -6.79
CA SER A 12 19.52 -14.29 -6.81
C SER A 12 19.84 -13.28 -7.90
N GLU A 13 20.62 -12.27 -7.56
CA GLU A 13 21.13 -11.25 -8.49
C GLU A 13 22.13 -11.81 -9.50
N LYS A 14 22.61 -13.04 -9.31
CA LYS A 14 23.48 -13.68 -10.28
C LYS A 14 22.66 -14.52 -11.26
N GLY A 15 22.85 -14.27 -12.56
CA GLY A 15 22.35 -15.14 -13.62
C GLY A 15 23.07 -16.49 -13.63
N GLY A 16 22.37 -17.55 -14.07
CA GLY A 16 22.99 -18.87 -14.27
C GLY A 16 23.32 -19.67 -13.00
N VAL A 17 22.76 -19.30 -11.84
CA VAL A 17 22.91 -20.06 -10.58
C VAL A 17 21.90 -21.21 -10.42
N GLY A 18 20.97 -21.37 -11.37
CA GLY A 18 19.96 -22.44 -11.35
C GLY A 18 18.61 -22.05 -10.74
N LYS A 19 18.25 -20.76 -10.66
CA LYS A 19 16.95 -20.27 -10.11
C LYS A 19 15.75 -20.98 -10.71
N THR A 20 15.61 -20.89 -12.03
CA THR A 20 14.49 -21.49 -12.75
C THR A 20 14.49 -23.02 -12.64
N THR A 21 15.65 -23.68 -12.75
CA THR A 21 15.76 -25.13 -12.57
C THR A 21 15.30 -25.55 -11.18
N LEU A 22 15.68 -24.80 -10.14
CA LEU A 22 15.18 -25.00 -8.79
C LEU A 22 13.66 -24.81 -8.72
N ALA A 23 13.14 -23.71 -9.26
CA ALA A 23 11.74 -23.34 -9.14
C ALA A 23 10.84 -24.41 -9.76
N THR A 24 11.13 -24.79 -10.99
CA THR A 24 10.31 -25.73 -11.74
C THR A 24 10.42 -27.16 -11.21
N ASN A 25 11.62 -27.63 -10.87
CA ASN A 25 11.76 -28.98 -10.34
C ASN A 25 11.27 -29.08 -8.89
N LEU A 26 11.45 -28.04 -8.07
CA LEU A 26 10.85 -28.01 -6.72
C LEU A 26 9.33 -28.15 -6.81
N ALA A 27 8.68 -27.44 -7.72
CA ALA A 27 7.23 -27.55 -7.93
C ALA A 27 6.81 -29.00 -8.27
N ILE A 28 7.53 -29.63 -9.19
CA ILE A 28 7.24 -31.01 -9.65
C ILE A 28 7.48 -32.03 -8.54
N PHE A 29 8.57 -31.90 -7.78
CA PHE A 29 8.84 -32.81 -6.66
C PHE A 29 7.84 -32.62 -5.51
N LEU A 30 7.43 -31.39 -5.20
CA LEU A 30 6.38 -31.14 -4.21
C LEU A 30 5.07 -31.82 -4.63
N LYS A 31 4.67 -31.68 -5.90
CA LYS A 31 3.46 -32.32 -6.43
C LYS A 31 3.56 -33.84 -6.45
N ALA A 32 4.76 -34.39 -6.69
CA ALA A 32 4.98 -35.83 -6.65
C ALA A 32 5.02 -36.41 -5.22
N LEU A 33 5.37 -35.60 -4.23
CA LEU A 33 5.35 -36.00 -2.81
C LEU A 33 3.94 -35.94 -2.20
N ASP A 34 3.06 -35.08 -2.75
CA ASP A 34 1.70 -34.89 -2.28
C ASP A 34 0.79 -34.55 -3.48
N GLU A 35 0.11 -35.55 -4.03
CA GLU A 35 -0.70 -35.42 -5.24
C GLU A 35 -1.92 -34.52 -5.05
N GLU A 36 -2.45 -34.41 -3.83
CA GLU A 36 -3.61 -33.57 -3.53
C GLU A 36 -3.21 -32.11 -3.27
N LEU A 37 -1.93 -31.84 -2.96
CA LEU A 37 -1.44 -30.50 -2.69
C LEU A 37 -1.49 -29.62 -3.96
N PRO A 38 -2.20 -28.47 -3.92
CA PRO A 38 -2.08 -27.48 -4.98
C PRO A 38 -0.68 -26.86 -4.95
N VAL A 39 0.04 -26.98 -6.07
CA VAL A 39 1.34 -26.34 -6.27
C VAL A 39 1.24 -25.49 -7.52
N SER A 40 1.49 -24.20 -7.37
CA SER A 40 1.41 -23.20 -8.43
C SER A 40 2.78 -22.55 -8.65
N LEU A 41 3.08 -22.13 -9.88
CA LEU A 41 4.33 -21.44 -10.19
C LEU A 41 4.14 -20.30 -11.20
N PHE A 42 4.82 -19.19 -10.99
CA PHE A 42 4.98 -18.14 -12.00
C PHE A 42 6.38 -17.53 -11.97
N SER A 43 6.75 -16.79 -13.02
CA SER A 43 8.06 -16.15 -13.14
C SER A 43 7.91 -14.69 -13.51
N PHE A 44 8.78 -13.86 -12.93
CA PHE A 44 9.01 -12.49 -13.37
C PHE A 44 10.13 -12.37 -14.42
N ASP A 45 10.78 -13.47 -14.79
CA ASP A 45 11.81 -13.51 -15.82
C ASP A 45 11.24 -13.86 -17.20
N ASN A 46 11.16 -12.85 -18.07
CA ASN A 46 10.64 -12.97 -19.43
C ASN A 46 11.49 -13.89 -20.32
N HIS A 47 12.73 -14.18 -19.95
CA HIS A 47 13.59 -15.08 -20.74
C HIS A 47 13.22 -16.55 -20.58
N PHE A 48 12.45 -16.88 -19.54
CA PHE A 48 11.99 -18.24 -19.30
C PHE A 48 10.46 -18.31 -19.36
N THR A 49 9.96 -18.99 -20.39
CA THR A 49 8.53 -19.25 -20.57
C THR A 49 8.18 -20.54 -19.83
N ILE A 50 7.62 -20.40 -18.62
CA ILE A 50 7.11 -21.50 -17.79
C ILE A 50 6.15 -22.40 -18.57
N ASP A 51 5.36 -21.79 -19.44
CA ASP A 51 4.48 -22.43 -20.42
C ASP A 51 5.22 -23.43 -21.34
N ARG A 52 6.52 -23.26 -21.62
CA ARG A 52 7.28 -24.29 -22.37
C ARG A 52 7.48 -25.58 -21.57
N MET A 53 7.56 -25.48 -20.25
CA MET A 53 7.75 -26.63 -19.38
C MET A 53 6.43 -27.27 -18.96
N PHE A 54 5.44 -26.45 -18.64
CA PHE A 54 4.17 -26.91 -18.06
C PHE A 54 2.98 -26.82 -19.01
N GLY A 55 3.10 -26.15 -20.15
CA GLY A 55 1.99 -25.94 -21.08
C GLY A 55 1.40 -27.24 -21.62
N ILE A 56 0.08 -27.29 -21.69
CA ILE A 56 -0.70 -28.37 -22.30
C ILE A 56 -1.25 -27.87 -23.63
N LYS A 57 -0.96 -28.58 -24.73
CA LYS A 57 -1.41 -28.19 -26.07
C LYS A 57 -2.95 -28.07 -26.11
N GLY A 58 -3.46 -26.98 -26.66
CA GLY A 58 -4.89 -26.72 -26.83
C GLY A 58 -5.60 -26.08 -25.64
N GLN A 59 -4.89 -25.80 -24.54
CA GLN A 59 -5.43 -25.03 -23.42
C GLN A 59 -5.54 -23.55 -23.82
N LYS A 60 -6.72 -22.95 -23.62
CA LYS A 60 -6.92 -21.51 -23.80
C LYS A 60 -6.24 -20.75 -22.66
N SER A 61 -5.61 -19.62 -22.98
CA SER A 61 -5.02 -18.72 -21.97
C SER A 61 -6.13 -17.96 -21.23
N ASN A 62 -6.03 -17.89 -19.90
CA ASN A 62 -6.94 -17.13 -19.03
C ASN A 62 -6.33 -15.78 -18.63
N GLY A 63 -5.13 -15.48 -19.11
CA GLY A 63 -4.32 -14.33 -18.74
C GLY A 63 -2.91 -14.75 -18.34
N SER A 64 -2.20 -13.83 -17.70
CA SER A 64 -0.77 -13.91 -17.42
C SER A 64 -0.43 -13.22 -16.10
N VAL A 65 0.85 -13.27 -15.71
CA VAL A 65 1.36 -12.53 -14.55
C VAL A 65 1.15 -11.02 -14.71
N ALA A 66 1.08 -10.49 -15.93
CA ALA A 66 0.73 -9.09 -16.16
C ALA A 66 -0.69 -8.78 -15.67
N ASP A 67 -1.66 -9.65 -15.96
CA ASP A 67 -3.06 -9.49 -15.53
C ASP A 67 -3.20 -9.58 -14.00
N LEU A 68 -2.36 -10.39 -13.34
CA LEU A 68 -2.26 -10.43 -11.88
C LEU A 68 -1.83 -9.06 -11.33
N LEU A 69 -0.81 -8.44 -11.94
CA LEU A 69 -0.33 -7.11 -11.55
C LEU A 69 -1.37 -6.01 -11.85
N LEU A 70 -2.27 -6.25 -12.80
CA LEU A 70 -3.44 -5.42 -13.11
C LEU A 70 -4.67 -5.77 -12.26
N GLU A 71 -4.46 -6.40 -11.10
CA GLU A 71 -5.46 -6.70 -10.08
C GLU A 71 -6.49 -7.79 -10.44
N THR A 72 -6.24 -8.59 -11.48
CA THR A 72 -7.04 -9.79 -11.74
C THR A 72 -6.77 -10.84 -10.65
N PRO A 73 -7.81 -11.50 -10.09
CA PRO A 73 -7.62 -12.52 -9.06
C PRO A 73 -6.73 -13.67 -9.56
N GLY A 74 -5.66 -13.98 -8.82
CA GLY A 74 -4.69 -14.98 -9.24
C GLY A 74 -5.27 -16.38 -9.46
N ARG A 75 -6.31 -16.77 -8.73
CA ARG A 75 -7.03 -18.04 -8.91
C ARG A 75 -7.61 -18.19 -10.31
N ASP A 76 -8.08 -17.09 -10.91
CA ASP A 76 -8.72 -17.09 -12.22
C ASP A 76 -7.68 -17.21 -13.35
N LEU A 77 -6.43 -16.87 -13.04
CA LEU A 77 -5.27 -16.93 -13.94
C LEU A 77 -4.53 -18.28 -13.89
N LEU A 78 -4.92 -19.21 -13.00
CA LEU A 78 -4.25 -20.50 -12.88
C LEU A 78 -4.60 -21.44 -14.03
N HIS A 79 -3.54 -21.98 -14.65
CA HIS A 79 -3.62 -23.07 -15.62
C HIS A 79 -3.15 -24.37 -15.00
N THR A 80 -3.91 -25.45 -15.20
CA THR A 80 -3.38 -26.79 -14.95
C THR A 80 -2.27 -27.09 -15.95
N GLY A 81 -1.07 -27.35 -15.45
CA GLY A 81 0.09 -27.71 -16.25
C GLY A 81 0.42 -29.20 -16.20
N GLN A 82 1.44 -29.57 -16.97
CA GLN A 82 2.02 -30.91 -16.92
C GLN A 82 2.48 -31.27 -15.50
N TYR A 83 2.49 -32.57 -15.18
CA TYR A 83 2.88 -33.09 -13.87
C TYR A 83 1.97 -32.63 -12.71
N GLY A 84 0.77 -32.11 -13.01
CA GLY A 84 -0.19 -31.64 -12.01
C GLY A 84 0.18 -30.30 -11.36
N VAL A 85 1.23 -29.64 -11.84
CA VAL A 85 1.66 -28.33 -11.35
C VAL A 85 0.84 -27.26 -12.04
N ASN A 86 0.17 -26.40 -11.27
CA ASN A 86 -0.49 -25.23 -11.82
C ASN A 86 0.53 -24.14 -12.15
N PHE A 87 0.21 -23.28 -13.10
CA PHE A 87 1.05 -22.14 -13.42
C PHE A 87 0.26 -20.93 -13.88
N ILE A 88 0.87 -19.75 -13.73
CA ILE A 88 0.39 -18.52 -14.38
C ILE A 88 1.41 -18.18 -15.48
N PRO A 89 0.99 -18.06 -16.76
CA PRO A 89 1.87 -17.72 -17.87
C PRO A 89 2.65 -16.43 -17.61
N SER A 90 3.93 -16.41 -17.96
CA SER A 90 4.73 -15.18 -17.99
C SER A 90 4.19 -14.21 -19.05
N SER A 91 4.47 -12.92 -18.90
CA SER A 91 4.12 -11.91 -19.92
C SER A 91 5.37 -11.17 -20.44
N PRO A 92 5.49 -10.94 -21.76
CA PRO A 92 6.55 -10.09 -22.29
C PRO A 92 6.44 -8.64 -21.79
N ASP A 93 5.23 -8.20 -21.42
CA ASP A 93 4.91 -6.82 -21.04
C ASP A 93 5.26 -6.48 -19.58
N LEU A 94 5.85 -7.44 -18.83
CA LEU A 94 6.30 -7.22 -17.45
C LEU A 94 7.34 -6.10 -17.31
N GLY A 95 7.98 -5.69 -18.40
CA GLY A 95 8.88 -4.52 -18.44
C GLY A 95 8.10 -3.21 -18.26
N ASP A 96 7.01 -3.05 -18.99
CA ASP A 96 6.22 -1.81 -19.03
C ASP A 96 5.38 -1.64 -17.75
N LEU A 97 4.99 -2.75 -17.12
CA LEU A 97 4.24 -2.74 -15.87
C LEU A 97 5.08 -2.40 -14.64
N LYS A 98 6.42 -2.33 -14.73
CA LYS A 98 7.28 -2.02 -13.58
C LYS A 98 6.94 -0.66 -12.96
N ASP A 99 6.61 0.33 -13.79
CA ASP A 99 6.30 1.69 -13.34
C ASP A 99 4.91 1.81 -12.71
N ALA A 100 3.99 0.92 -13.08
CA ALA A 100 2.67 0.81 -12.46
C ALA A 100 2.74 0.22 -11.04
N VAL A 101 3.72 -0.66 -10.79
CA VAL A 101 3.93 -1.29 -9.48
C VAL A 101 4.64 -0.31 -8.53
N LYS A 102 3.86 0.51 -7.82
CA LYS A 102 4.39 1.49 -6.87
C LYS A 102 4.66 0.87 -5.50
N GLY A 103 5.93 0.51 -5.26
CA GLY A 103 6.42 0.04 -3.97
C GLY A 103 6.46 -1.50 -3.83
N PRO A 104 7.03 -2.02 -2.72
CA PRO A 104 7.35 -3.45 -2.58
C PRO A 104 6.18 -4.32 -2.09
N MET A 105 5.04 -3.73 -1.73
CA MET A 105 3.92 -4.43 -1.08
C MET A 105 2.78 -4.79 -2.04
N VAL A 106 2.88 -4.40 -3.32
CA VAL A 106 1.81 -4.57 -4.30
C VAL A 106 1.49 -6.04 -4.48
N LEU A 107 2.50 -6.89 -4.69
CA LEU A 107 2.26 -8.33 -4.84
C LEU A 107 1.71 -8.98 -3.58
N ALA A 108 2.16 -8.57 -2.38
CA ALA A 108 1.60 -9.09 -1.13
C ALA A 108 0.09 -8.77 -1.01
N ARG A 109 -0.31 -7.55 -1.41
CA ARG A 109 -1.73 -7.15 -1.48
C ARG A 109 -2.53 -7.99 -2.48
N LEU A 110 -1.96 -8.24 -3.66
CA LEU A 110 -2.59 -9.05 -4.69
C LEU A 110 -2.75 -10.51 -4.24
N LEU A 111 -1.71 -11.10 -3.66
CA LEU A 111 -1.74 -12.48 -3.17
C LEU A 111 -2.72 -12.66 -2.00
N ALA A 112 -2.83 -11.67 -1.12
CA ALA A 112 -3.83 -11.63 -0.05
C ALA A 112 -5.29 -11.65 -0.54
N LYS A 113 -5.53 -11.33 -1.82
CA LYS A 113 -6.86 -11.34 -2.47
C LYS A 113 -6.94 -12.34 -3.64
N SER A 114 -5.85 -13.07 -3.91
CA SER A 114 -5.72 -13.87 -5.13
C SER A 114 -6.56 -15.14 -5.13
N GLY A 115 -6.87 -15.69 -3.95
CA GLY A 115 -7.52 -16.99 -3.82
C GLY A 115 -6.66 -18.18 -4.24
N ILE A 116 -5.35 -18.00 -4.46
CA ILE A 116 -4.44 -19.08 -4.83
C ILE A 116 -4.25 -20.01 -3.61
N PRO A 117 -4.54 -21.32 -3.72
CA PRO A 117 -4.33 -22.28 -2.65
C PRO A 117 -2.90 -22.84 -2.61
N GLY A 118 -2.54 -23.44 -1.48
CA GLY A 118 -1.39 -24.34 -1.38
C GLY A 118 -0.04 -23.63 -1.45
N ILE A 119 0.91 -24.21 -2.18
CA ILE A 119 2.25 -23.63 -2.35
C ILE A 119 2.31 -22.84 -3.65
N LEU A 120 2.82 -21.61 -3.58
CA LEU A 120 3.13 -20.77 -4.75
C LEU A 120 4.64 -20.56 -4.84
N ILE A 121 5.23 -20.94 -5.97
CA ILE A 121 6.64 -20.71 -6.26
C ILE A 121 6.80 -19.52 -7.22
N ILE A 122 7.68 -18.60 -6.87
CA ILE A 122 7.98 -17.42 -7.67
C ILE A 122 9.44 -17.47 -8.12
N ASP A 123 9.67 -17.55 -9.43
CA ASP A 123 10.99 -17.41 -10.04
C ASP A 123 11.26 -15.94 -10.41
N THR A 124 12.42 -15.40 -10.04
CA THR A 124 12.75 -13.98 -10.25
C THR A 124 13.82 -13.77 -11.31
N ARG A 125 13.86 -12.54 -11.87
CA ARG A 125 14.98 -12.07 -12.70
C ARG A 125 16.30 -12.01 -11.93
N PRO A 126 17.45 -11.99 -12.61
CA PRO A 126 18.77 -11.76 -12.01
C PRO A 126 19.02 -10.27 -11.68
N ASP A 127 18.02 -9.56 -11.17
CA ASP A 127 18.11 -8.17 -10.72
C ASP A 127 17.25 -7.94 -9.46
N LEU A 128 17.55 -6.90 -8.68
CA LEU A 128 16.75 -6.46 -7.53
C LEU A 128 15.79 -5.32 -7.89
N ASP A 129 15.13 -5.46 -9.03
CA ASP A 129 14.13 -4.50 -9.49
C ASP A 129 12.86 -4.52 -8.62
N THR A 130 11.90 -3.67 -8.97
CA THR A 130 10.64 -3.55 -8.23
C THR A 130 9.84 -4.86 -8.17
N LEU A 131 9.85 -5.69 -9.23
CA LEU A 131 9.12 -6.97 -9.22
C LEU A 131 9.81 -8.00 -8.33
N THR A 132 11.15 -8.08 -8.39
CA THR A 132 11.93 -8.94 -7.49
C THR A 132 11.74 -8.51 -6.04
N GLN A 133 11.75 -7.21 -5.74
CA GLN A 133 11.47 -6.70 -4.38
C GLN A 133 10.06 -7.08 -3.90
N ASN A 134 9.06 -7.03 -4.79
CA ASN A 134 7.69 -7.47 -4.48
C ASN A 134 7.62 -8.98 -4.21
N ALA A 135 8.32 -9.80 -5.00
CA ALA A 135 8.43 -11.25 -4.78
C ALA A 135 9.05 -11.58 -3.41
N LEU A 136 10.12 -10.87 -3.04
CA LEU A 136 10.82 -11.04 -1.77
C LEU A 136 9.94 -10.62 -0.58
N TYR A 137 9.21 -9.52 -0.72
CA TYR A 137 8.32 -9.01 0.33
C TYR A 137 7.14 -9.96 0.58
N ALA A 138 6.58 -10.55 -0.47
CA ALA A 138 5.44 -11.47 -0.36
C ALA A 138 5.81 -12.88 0.12
N ALA A 139 7.09 -13.24 0.13
CA ALA A 139 7.56 -14.60 0.39
C ALA A 139 7.44 -15.04 1.85
N ASP A 140 6.95 -16.26 2.10
CA ASP A 140 7.12 -16.97 3.37
C ASP A 140 8.56 -17.49 3.52
N ARG A 141 9.15 -17.92 2.39
CA ARG A 141 10.55 -18.35 2.28
C ARG A 141 11.18 -17.81 1.02
N VAL A 142 12.42 -17.37 1.15
CA VAL A 142 13.29 -17.02 0.04
C VAL A 142 14.43 -18.03 -0.01
N LEU A 143 14.52 -18.74 -1.12
CA LEU A 143 15.62 -19.66 -1.40
C LEU A 143 16.61 -18.95 -2.33
N ILE A 144 17.84 -18.78 -1.86
CA ILE A 144 18.89 -18.02 -2.55
C ILE A 144 19.96 -18.99 -3.07
N PRO A 145 19.90 -19.40 -4.35
CA PRO A 145 20.93 -20.24 -4.93
C PRO A 145 22.27 -19.50 -5.06
N VAL A 146 23.32 -20.16 -4.58
CA VAL A 146 24.72 -19.70 -4.69
C VAL A 146 25.56 -20.77 -5.35
N LYS A 147 26.29 -20.40 -6.40
CA LYS A 147 27.16 -21.31 -7.16
C LYS A 147 28.63 -21.13 -6.80
N ASP A 148 29.05 -19.90 -6.57
CA ASP A 148 30.45 -19.51 -6.40
C ASP A 148 30.57 -18.33 -5.42
N MET A 149 31.80 -17.95 -5.08
CA MET A 149 32.05 -16.83 -4.16
C MET A 149 31.44 -15.51 -4.65
N PRO A 150 31.53 -15.12 -5.93
CA PRO A 150 30.82 -13.93 -6.43
C PRO A 150 29.30 -13.97 -6.23
N SER A 151 28.67 -15.12 -6.46
CA SER A 151 27.22 -15.26 -6.21
C SER A 151 26.89 -15.11 -4.73
N LEU A 152 27.73 -15.63 -3.83
CA LEU A 152 27.57 -15.47 -2.38
C LEU A 152 27.76 -14.01 -1.94
N GLU A 153 28.72 -13.31 -2.52
CA GLU A 153 28.95 -11.89 -2.25
C GLU A 153 27.77 -11.03 -2.70
N ASN A 154 27.18 -11.32 -3.86
CA ASN A 154 26.00 -10.60 -4.34
C ASN A 154 24.80 -10.75 -3.41
N CYS A 155 24.62 -11.92 -2.78
CA CYS A 155 23.48 -12.17 -1.88
C CYS A 155 23.36 -11.11 -0.77
N LYS A 156 24.45 -10.45 -0.38
CA LYS A 156 24.43 -9.36 0.61
C LYS A 156 23.39 -8.27 0.32
N ASN A 157 23.06 -8.00 -0.95
CA ASN A 157 22.12 -6.94 -1.27
C ASN A 157 20.68 -7.36 -0.95
N ILE A 158 20.33 -8.65 -1.08
CA ILE A 158 19.03 -9.19 -0.61
C ILE A 158 18.93 -9.02 0.92
N PHE A 159 19.98 -9.36 1.67
CA PHE A 159 19.99 -9.18 3.12
C PHE A 159 19.90 -7.71 3.53
N ALA A 160 20.66 -6.83 2.88
CA ALA A 160 20.62 -5.38 3.13
C ALA A 160 19.24 -4.77 2.79
N LEU A 161 18.55 -5.29 1.76
CA LEU A 161 17.19 -4.89 1.46
C LEU A 161 16.23 -5.27 2.60
N PHE A 162 16.37 -6.48 3.16
CA PHE A 162 15.56 -6.91 4.30
C PHE A 162 15.77 -5.99 5.51
N ASP A 163 17.02 -5.65 5.82
CA ASP A 163 17.35 -4.72 6.91
C ASP A 163 16.75 -3.34 6.69
N LYS A 164 16.96 -2.76 5.51
CA LYS A 164 16.46 -1.43 5.14
C LYS A 164 14.93 -1.35 5.23
N ARG A 165 14.23 -2.46 5.01
CA ARG A 165 12.76 -2.55 5.02
C ARG A 165 12.20 -3.08 6.34
N GLY A 166 13.05 -3.41 7.32
CA GLY A 166 12.62 -3.99 8.59
C GLY A 166 12.00 -5.39 8.47
N MET A 167 12.37 -6.17 7.45
CA MET A 167 11.88 -7.53 7.25
C MET A 167 12.74 -8.54 8.01
N ASP A 168 12.10 -9.55 8.61
CA ASP A 168 12.80 -10.63 9.30
C ASP A 168 13.62 -11.49 8.31
N ARG A 169 14.91 -11.67 8.62
CA ARG A 169 15.84 -12.49 7.84
C ARG A 169 15.56 -13.99 7.96
N LYS A 170 14.72 -14.45 8.89
CA LYS A 170 14.40 -15.89 9.08
C LYS A 170 13.82 -16.57 7.83
N SER A 171 13.17 -15.82 6.96
CA SER A 171 12.64 -16.33 5.69
C SER A 171 13.74 -16.58 4.66
N LEU A 172 14.93 -15.98 4.81
CA LEU A 172 16.04 -16.13 3.87
C LEU A 172 16.83 -17.40 4.17
N SER A 173 17.11 -18.18 3.13
CA SER A 173 18.04 -19.31 3.22
C SER A 173 18.83 -19.48 1.93
N LEU A 174 20.14 -19.71 2.05
CA LEU A 174 21.01 -19.97 0.91
C LEU A 174 21.05 -21.45 0.60
N ILE A 175 21.20 -21.81 -0.67
CA ILE A 175 21.45 -23.19 -1.09
C ILE A 175 22.64 -23.25 -2.07
N PRO A 176 23.71 -24.00 -1.74
CA PRO A 176 24.79 -24.24 -2.70
C PRO A 176 24.24 -25.02 -3.91
N CYS A 177 24.48 -24.50 -5.11
CA CYS A 177 23.95 -25.03 -6.37
C CYS A 177 25.04 -25.18 -7.42
N LEU A 178 24.84 -26.12 -8.35
CA LEU A 178 25.80 -26.41 -9.42
C LEU A 178 27.20 -26.73 -8.86
N ILE A 179 27.25 -27.46 -7.75
CA ILE A 179 28.48 -27.85 -7.06
C ILE A 179 29.18 -28.97 -7.83
N ASP A 180 30.43 -28.77 -8.20
CA ASP A 180 31.24 -29.83 -8.80
C ASP A 180 31.94 -30.62 -7.70
N GLU A 181 31.36 -31.75 -7.33
CA GLU A 181 31.84 -32.56 -6.20
C GLU A 181 33.22 -33.19 -6.42
N ARG A 182 33.71 -33.18 -7.67
CA ARG A 182 35.04 -33.65 -8.06
C ARG A 182 36.12 -32.66 -7.64
N ILE A 183 35.77 -31.39 -7.46
CA ILE A 183 36.70 -30.37 -6.99
C ILE A 183 36.90 -30.55 -5.49
N LYS A 184 38.16 -30.83 -5.11
CA LYS A 184 38.62 -30.90 -3.72
C LYS A 184 39.69 -29.85 -3.50
N PHE A 185 39.73 -29.30 -2.29
CA PHE A 185 40.73 -28.31 -1.89
C PHE A 185 41.58 -28.86 -0.76
N ASP A 186 42.85 -28.46 -0.76
CA ASP A 186 43.73 -28.65 0.39
C ASP A 186 43.45 -27.53 1.42
N GLY A 187 43.24 -27.89 2.68
CA GLY A 187 43.04 -26.93 3.77
C GLY A 187 41.82 -27.24 4.65
N LEU A 188 41.32 -26.21 5.33
CA LEU A 188 40.27 -26.35 6.36
C LEU A 188 38.91 -26.75 5.79
N PHE A 189 38.64 -26.46 4.52
CA PHE A 189 37.42 -26.86 3.82
C PHE A 189 37.77 -27.73 2.61
N ALA A 190 37.36 -29.00 2.65
CA ALA A 190 37.76 -29.99 1.65
C ALA A 190 37.02 -29.89 0.30
N ASP A 191 35.91 -29.14 0.24
CA ASP A 191 35.10 -29.00 -0.97
C ASP A 191 34.34 -27.66 -1.06
N GLN A 192 33.82 -27.39 -2.25
CA GLN A 192 33.13 -26.14 -2.58
C GLN A 192 31.86 -25.89 -1.75
N LYS A 193 31.07 -26.94 -1.47
CA LYS A 193 29.85 -26.79 -0.65
C LYS A 193 30.18 -26.40 0.79
N SER A 194 31.19 -27.03 1.38
CA SER A 194 31.62 -26.74 2.76
C SER A 194 32.18 -25.34 2.86
N LEU A 195 32.96 -24.91 1.85
CA LEU A 195 33.50 -23.56 1.76
C LEU A 195 32.39 -22.51 1.68
N LEU A 196 31.45 -22.66 0.75
CA LEU A 196 30.33 -21.72 0.58
C LEU A 196 29.46 -21.66 1.84
N LYS A 197 29.17 -22.81 2.46
CA LYS A 197 28.40 -22.90 3.69
C LYS A 197 29.10 -22.18 4.84
N ALA A 198 30.40 -22.38 5.01
CA ALA A 198 31.16 -21.71 6.06
C ALA A 198 31.19 -20.19 5.86
N PHE A 199 31.39 -19.70 4.64
CA PHE A 199 31.34 -18.27 4.35
C PHE A 199 29.96 -17.66 4.55
N ALA A 200 28.88 -18.41 4.29
CA ALA A 200 27.52 -17.99 4.58
C ALA A 200 27.29 -17.86 6.10
N ILE A 201 27.67 -18.89 6.86
CA ILE A 201 27.53 -18.90 8.33
C ILE A 201 28.34 -17.78 8.97
N ASN A 202 29.58 -17.54 8.51
CA ASN A 202 30.43 -16.46 9.02
C ASN A 202 29.84 -15.05 8.76
N ARG A 203 28.94 -14.93 7.77
CA ARG A 203 28.19 -13.69 7.50
C ARG A 203 26.83 -13.63 8.23
N GLY A 204 26.51 -14.63 9.05
CA GLY A 204 25.22 -14.75 9.73
C GLY A 204 24.07 -15.14 8.80
N TYR A 205 24.37 -15.75 7.64
CA TYR A 205 23.35 -16.20 6.71
C TYR A 205 22.94 -17.65 7.01
N ARG A 206 21.63 -17.90 7.06
CA ARG A 206 21.10 -19.27 7.13
C ARG A 206 21.42 -19.98 5.80
N CYS A 207 22.04 -21.15 5.89
CA CYS A 207 22.37 -21.97 4.73
C CYS A 207 21.70 -23.34 4.87
N GLN A 208 21.15 -23.86 3.79
CA GLN A 208 20.55 -25.19 3.75
C GLN A 208 21.63 -26.25 3.96
N GLU A 209 21.29 -27.32 4.66
CA GLU A 209 22.14 -28.50 4.80
C GLU A 209 22.31 -29.23 3.47
N ASN A 210 21.27 -29.18 2.65
CA ASN A 210 21.24 -29.76 1.31
C ASN A 210 21.91 -28.83 0.27
N PHE A 211 22.33 -29.41 -0.85
CA PHE A 211 22.94 -28.70 -1.98
C PHE A 211 22.55 -29.38 -3.29
N ILE A 212 22.69 -28.66 -4.41
CA ILE A 212 22.46 -29.22 -5.75
C ILE A 212 23.78 -29.40 -6.49
N SER A 213 24.10 -30.64 -6.88
CA SER A 213 25.30 -30.97 -7.65
C SER A 213 25.19 -30.51 -9.10
N LYS A 214 26.34 -30.21 -9.71
CA LYS A 214 26.43 -30.02 -11.15
C LYS A 214 26.28 -31.37 -11.84
N SER A 215 25.38 -31.45 -12.82
CA SER A 215 25.16 -32.68 -13.59
C SER A 215 25.03 -32.36 -15.07
N PRO A 216 25.97 -32.85 -15.93
CA PRO A 216 25.87 -32.69 -17.38
C PRO A 216 24.55 -33.20 -17.94
N LYS A 217 24.03 -34.28 -17.35
CA LYS A 217 22.75 -34.87 -17.73
C LYS A 217 21.56 -33.96 -17.41
N VAL A 218 21.59 -33.24 -16.28
CA VAL A 218 20.54 -32.28 -15.92
C VAL A 218 20.60 -31.04 -16.81
N GLU A 219 21.80 -30.54 -17.09
CA GLU A 219 22.01 -29.41 -18.00
C GLU A 219 21.50 -29.71 -19.41
N SER A 220 21.58 -30.96 -19.88
CA SER A 220 21.09 -31.36 -21.19
C SER A 220 19.57 -31.56 -21.27
N LEU A 221 18.82 -31.56 -20.16
CA LEU A 221 17.36 -31.77 -20.17
C LEU A 221 16.57 -30.63 -20.83
N ASN A 222 17.20 -29.46 -20.95
CA ASN A 222 16.63 -28.28 -21.59
C ASN A 222 16.78 -28.28 -23.12
N THR A 223 17.56 -29.22 -23.67
CA THR A 223 17.88 -29.28 -25.10
C THR A 223 17.44 -30.63 -25.66
N ASN A 224 16.29 -30.65 -26.35
CA ASN A 224 15.77 -31.84 -27.01
C ASN A 224 15.02 -31.49 -28.32
N PRO A 225 14.79 -32.47 -29.21
CA PRO A 225 14.11 -32.25 -30.49
C PRO A 225 12.69 -31.71 -30.36
N ASP A 226 12.02 -31.99 -29.24
CA ASP A 226 10.66 -31.54 -28.97
C ASP A 226 10.59 -30.08 -28.49
N GLY A 227 11.74 -29.45 -28.21
CA GLY A 227 11.84 -28.10 -27.65
C GLY A 227 11.25 -27.99 -26.24
N LYS A 228 11.04 -29.11 -25.55
CA LYS A 228 10.45 -29.17 -24.20
C LYS A 228 11.54 -29.06 -23.14
N ILE A 229 11.14 -28.89 -21.89
CA ILE A 229 12.05 -29.01 -20.75
C ILE A 229 11.67 -30.28 -19.99
N TYR A 230 12.60 -31.23 -19.93
CA TYR A 230 12.36 -32.49 -19.23
C TYR A 230 12.67 -32.36 -17.73
N PRO A 231 11.77 -32.81 -16.84
CA PRO A 231 12.02 -32.69 -15.41
C PRO A 231 12.98 -33.75 -14.89
N ILE A 232 13.71 -33.40 -13.84
CA ILE A 232 14.68 -34.27 -13.15
C ILE A 232 13.96 -35.49 -12.56
N LEU A 233 12.71 -35.34 -12.10
CA LEU A 233 11.92 -36.42 -11.52
C LEU A 233 11.80 -37.64 -12.44
N THR A 234 11.69 -37.45 -13.75
CA THR A 234 11.52 -38.53 -14.74
C THR A 234 12.81 -38.81 -15.50
N HIS A 235 13.56 -37.78 -15.89
CA HIS A 235 14.73 -37.93 -16.77
C HIS A 235 16.07 -37.88 -16.02
N GLY A 236 16.08 -37.47 -14.75
CA GLY A 236 17.25 -37.33 -13.90
C GLY A 236 17.42 -38.40 -12.82
N ARG A 237 16.58 -39.45 -12.76
CA ARG A 237 16.55 -40.43 -11.65
C ARG A 237 17.89 -41.08 -11.26
N GLY A 238 18.81 -41.20 -12.22
CA GLY A 238 20.14 -41.79 -12.00
C GLY A 238 21.22 -40.80 -11.59
N THR A 239 20.88 -39.55 -11.25
CA THR A 239 21.83 -38.53 -10.81
C THR A 239 21.62 -38.20 -9.33
N ASP A 240 22.68 -37.78 -8.64
CA ASP A 240 22.59 -37.33 -7.23
C ASP A 240 21.60 -36.16 -7.06
N VAL A 241 21.46 -35.35 -8.12
CA VAL A 241 20.52 -34.24 -8.20
C VAL A 241 19.08 -34.69 -7.94
N TYR A 242 18.67 -35.89 -8.36
CA TYR A 242 17.34 -36.43 -8.06
C TYR A 242 17.12 -36.54 -6.55
N GLY A 243 18.06 -37.17 -5.83
CA GLY A 243 17.98 -37.33 -4.37
C GLY A 243 18.01 -35.98 -3.65
N GLN A 244 18.82 -35.05 -4.14
CA GLN A 244 18.92 -33.70 -3.58
C GLN A 244 17.61 -32.91 -3.76
N PHE A 245 16.97 -32.94 -4.93
CA PHE A 245 15.66 -32.30 -5.11
C PHE A 245 14.56 -32.96 -4.28
N PHE A 246 14.59 -34.28 -4.14
CA PHE A 246 13.65 -34.99 -3.27
C PHE A 246 13.76 -34.51 -1.82
N GLN A 247 14.97 -34.43 -1.27
CA GLN A 247 15.19 -33.93 0.09
C GLN A 247 14.78 -32.46 0.23
N LEU A 248 15.12 -31.61 -0.74
CA LEU A 248 14.73 -30.20 -0.75
C LEU A 248 13.21 -30.04 -0.71
N ALA A 249 12.48 -30.76 -1.57
CA ALA A 249 11.03 -30.71 -1.62
C ALA A 249 10.40 -31.23 -0.32
N ARG A 250 10.96 -32.29 0.29
CA ARG A 250 10.53 -32.76 1.61
C ARG A 250 10.67 -31.68 2.68
N THR A 251 11.82 -31.00 2.76
CA THR A 251 12.03 -29.90 3.71
C THR A 251 10.97 -28.81 3.55
N PHE A 252 10.71 -28.35 2.31
CA PHE A 252 9.72 -27.30 2.08
C PHE A 252 8.27 -27.76 2.33
N LEU A 253 7.97 -29.03 2.07
CA LEU A 253 6.66 -29.61 2.38
C LEU A 253 6.42 -29.67 3.89
N GLU A 254 7.44 -30.03 4.68
CA GLU A 254 7.38 -30.02 6.15
C GLU A 254 7.23 -28.60 6.69
N GLU A 255 7.99 -27.63 6.16
CA GLU A 255 7.84 -26.21 6.54
C GLU A 255 6.45 -25.64 6.19
N TYR A 256 5.91 -26.00 5.02
CA TYR A 256 4.55 -25.63 4.61
C TYR A 256 3.51 -26.19 5.60
N ARG A 257 3.59 -27.49 5.91
CA ARG A 257 2.66 -28.15 6.84
C ARG A 257 2.77 -27.62 8.28
N ALA A 258 3.95 -27.17 8.68
CA ALA A 258 4.18 -26.55 9.99
C ALA A 258 3.70 -25.10 10.08
N THR A 259 3.42 -24.45 8.94
CA THR A 259 2.93 -23.07 8.92
C THR A 259 1.42 -23.06 9.07
N SER A 260 0.89 -22.32 10.04
CA SER A 260 -0.57 -22.10 10.17
C SER A 260 -1.02 -20.84 9.46
N GLU A 261 -0.15 -19.82 9.47
CA GLU A 261 -0.44 -18.47 8.99
C GLU A 261 0.58 -18.04 7.93
N PRO A 262 0.31 -18.31 6.65
CA PRO A 262 1.19 -17.84 5.59
C PRO A 262 1.16 -16.31 5.51
N ARG A 263 2.21 -15.71 4.98
CA ARG A 263 2.38 -14.25 4.89
C ARG A 263 1.23 -13.58 4.13
N ALA A 264 0.67 -14.23 3.12
CA ALA A 264 -0.51 -13.75 2.41
C ALA A 264 -1.76 -13.61 3.32
N LEU A 265 -1.95 -14.53 4.27
CA LEU A 265 -3.04 -14.45 5.26
C LEU A 265 -2.77 -13.33 6.28
N LEU A 266 -1.55 -13.25 6.83
CA LEU A 266 -1.18 -12.19 7.77
C LEU A 266 -1.37 -10.80 7.13
N PHE A 267 -1.02 -10.67 5.85
CA PHE A 267 -1.22 -9.43 5.10
C PHE A 267 -2.69 -9.10 4.88
N HIS A 268 -3.52 -10.13 4.59
CA HIS A 268 -4.97 -9.97 4.49
C HIS A 268 -5.57 -9.46 5.81
N GLN A 269 -5.21 -10.09 6.94
CA GLN A 269 -5.66 -9.67 8.27
C GLN A 269 -5.25 -8.24 8.59
N TRP A 270 -4.00 -7.86 8.27
CA TRP A 270 -3.51 -6.50 8.45
C TRP A 270 -4.30 -5.48 7.61
N LEU A 271 -4.58 -5.78 6.33
CA LEU A 271 -5.39 -4.91 5.46
C LEU A 271 -6.80 -4.73 6.02
N THR A 272 -7.45 -5.82 6.43
CA THR A 272 -8.81 -5.77 7.00
C THR A 272 -8.85 -4.93 8.27
N ALA A 273 -7.90 -5.14 9.19
CA ALA A 273 -7.81 -4.36 10.42
C ALA A 273 -7.53 -2.87 10.15
N GLU A 274 -6.69 -2.56 9.16
CA GLU A 274 -6.41 -1.19 8.74
C GLU A 274 -7.67 -0.51 8.16
N ASP A 275 -8.44 -1.23 7.33
CA ASP A 275 -9.69 -0.73 6.76
C ASP A 275 -10.78 -0.55 7.83
N GLU A 276 -10.86 -1.45 8.81
CA GLU A 276 -11.74 -1.31 9.99
C GLU A 276 -11.37 -0.08 10.80
N ARG A 277 -10.08 0.10 11.14
CA ARG A 277 -9.60 1.28 11.87
C ARG A 277 -9.92 2.58 11.14
N LYS A 278 -9.76 2.61 9.82
CA LYS A 278 -10.11 3.79 8.99
C LYS A 278 -11.61 4.08 9.04
N LYS A 279 -12.45 3.05 9.00
CA LYS A 279 -13.91 3.20 9.13
C LYS A 279 -14.28 3.70 10.53
N GLU A 280 -13.72 3.13 11.59
CA GLU A 280 -13.96 3.56 12.97
C GLU A 280 -13.57 5.03 13.17
N SER A 281 -12.38 5.41 12.71
CA SER A 281 -11.89 6.78 12.71
C SER A 281 -12.83 7.74 11.97
N PHE A 282 -13.30 7.35 10.79
CA PHE A 282 -14.28 8.11 10.02
C PHE A 282 -15.62 8.28 10.78
N TYR A 283 -16.20 7.21 11.33
CA TYR A 283 -17.46 7.27 12.06
C TYR A 283 -17.34 8.03 13.39
N ALA A 284 -16.20 7.93 14.08
CA ALA A 284 -15.94 8.71 15.28
C ALA A 284 -15.95 10.22 14.98
N ARG A 285 -15.35 10.64 13.87
CA ARG A 285 -15.42 12.04 13.41
C ARG A 285 -16.84 12.43 13.00
N LEU A 286 -17.52 11.58 12.22
CA LEU A 286 -18.86 11.86 11.73
C LEU A 286 -19.91 11.97 12.84
N ASN A 287 -19.78 11.18 13.91
CA ASN A 287 -20.68 11.27 15.07
C ASN A 287 -20.40 12.49 15.95
N GLY A 288 -19.20 13.05 15.88
CA GLY A 288 -18.78 14.21 16.68
C GLY A 288 -19.21 15.56 16.10
N ILE A 289 -19.70 15.60 14.86
CA ILE A 289 -20.04 16.84 14.16
C ILE A 289 -21.48 17.30 14.36
N SER A 290 -21.70 18.61 14.30
CA SER A 290 -23.03 19.22 14.21
C SER A 290 -23.77 18.72 12.95
N GLN A 291 -25.00 18.22 13.15
CA GLN A 291 -25.89 17.77 12.07
C GLN A 291 -26.68 18.91 11.42
N GLU A 292 -26.55 20.12 11.97
CA GLU A 292 -27.22 21.32 11.50
C GLU A 292 -26.23 22.33 10.92
N CYS A 293 -26.69 23.12 9.96
CA CYS A 293 -25.94 24.24 9.42
C CYS A 293 -25.65 25.27 10.52
N LEU A 294 -24.38 25.70 10.61
CA LEU A 294 -23.90 26.66 11.60
C LEU A 294 -24.71 27.98 11.63
N PHE A 295 -25.21 28.44 10.50
CA PHE A 295 -25.94 29.72 10.40
C PHE A 295 -27.46 29.57 10.47
N CYS A 296 -28.05 28.71 9.63
CA CYS A 296 -29.52 28.61 9.53
C CYS A 296 -30.14 27.55 10.45
N ARG A 297 -29.31 26.75 11.15
CA ARG A 297 -29.76 25.67 12.06
C ARG A 297 -30.64 24.61 11.39
N THR A 298 -30.72 24.61 10.06
CA THR A 298 -31.44 23.58 9.31
C THR A 298 -30.59 22.30 9.30
N PRO A 299 -31.17 21.13 9.61
CA PRO A 299 -30.45 19.87 9.54
C PRO A 299 -30.05 19.56 8.09
N PHE A 300 -28.85 19.02 7.90
CA PHE A 300 -28.44 18.54 6.57
C PHE A 300 -29.21 17.27 6.24
N ASN A 301 -30.04 17.34 5.20
CA ASN A 301 -30.73 16.18 4.65
C ASN A 301 -30.58 16.19 3.12
N HIS A 302 -29.95 15.13 2.59
CA HIS A 302 -29.72 14.97 1.15
C HIS A 302 -31.01 14.95 0.33
N GLU A 303 -32.14 14.51 0.91
CA GLU A 303 -33.44 14.49 0.22
C GLU A 303 -34.12 15.87 0.18
N ALA A 304 -33.76 16.78 1.10
CA ALA A 304 -34.37 18.10 1.22
C ALA A 304 -33.65 19.21 0.41
N GLY A 305 -32.62 18.86 -0.38
CA GLY A 305 -31.85 19.80 -1.20
C GLY A 305 -30.86 20.69 -0.44
N VAL A 306 -30.78 20.58 0.89
CA VAL A 306 -29.81 21.32 1.72
C VAL A 306 -28.49 20.57 1.70
N THR A 307 -27.56 21.02 0.87
CA THR A 307 -26.22 20.41 0.72
C THR A 307 -25.15 21.27 1.39
N ALA A 308 -24.26 20.65 2.13
CA ALA A 308 -23.12 21.33 2.74
C ALA A 308 -22.11 21.76 1.66
N GLY A 309 -21.73 23.03 1.67
CA GLY A 309 -20.67 23.55 0.80
C GLY A 309 -19.32 23.72 1.52
N PHE A 310 -19.34 23.79 2.85
CA PHE A 310 -18.15 24.01 3.65
C PHE A 310 -18.16 23.14 4.91
N TYR A 311 -16.97 22.75 5.36
CA TYR A 311 -16.71 22.15 6.66
C TYR A 311 -16.04 23.18 7.56
N TYR A 312 -16.42 23.25 8.83
CA TYR A 312 -15.78 24.11 9.81
C TYR A 312 -15.22 23.29 10.97
N GLU A 313 -14.09 23.74 11.52
CA GLU A 313 -13.51 23.18 12.74
C GLU A 313 -12.69 24.23 13.48
N THR A 314 -12.83 24.30 14.80
CA THR A 314 -11.98 25.14 15.65
C THR A 314 -10.58 24.54 15.80
N SER A 315 -9.58 25.36 16.11
CA SER A 315 -8.19 24.92 16.27
C SER A 315 -8.03 23.83 17.33
N ASP A 316 -8.83 23.89 18.40
CA ASP A 316 -8.91 22.90 19.48
C ASP A 316 -9.85 21.72 19.17
N GLY A 317 -10.55 21.74 18.03
CA GLY A 317 -11.49 20.70 17.59
C GLY A 317 -12.83 20.67 18.32
N ALA A 318 -13.06 21.59 19.26
CA ALA A 318 -14.23 21.56 20.13
C ALA A 318 -15.55 21.94 19.45
N ALA A 319 -15.51 22.73 18.38
CA ALA A 319 -16.69 22.98 17.53
C ALA A 319 -16.35 22.60 16.10
N ASN A 320 -17.19 21.76 15.51
CA ASN A 320 -17.01 21.26 14.16
C ASN A 320 -18.35 20.88 13.52
N GLY A 321 -18.40 20.92 12.19
CA GLY A 321 -19.61 20.59 11.45
C GLY A 321 -19.61 21.15 10.04
N PHE A 322 -20.80 21.20 9.46
CA PHE A 322 -20.98 21.66 8.09
C PHE A 322 -21.71 23.00 8.02
N VAL A 323 -21.50 23.68 6.89
CA VAL A 323 -22.19 24.92 6.54
C VAL A 323 -22.75 24.79 5.13
N GLU A 324 -24.02 25.20 5.00
CA GLU A 324 -24.67 25.33 3.70
C GLU A 324 -24.00 26.43 2.87
N GLU A 325 -23.84 26.18 1.57
CA GLU A 325 -23.04 27.04 0.69
C GLU A 325 -23.57 28.49 0.68
N ASN A 326 -24.87 28.69 0.46
CA ASN A 326 -25.46 30.01 0.34
C ASN A 326 -25.45 30.77 1.68
N CYS A 327 -25.62 30.08 2.81
CA CYS A 327 -25.50 30.65 4.14
C CYS A 327 -24.11 31.25 4.36
N PHE A 328 -23.06 30.51 4.01
CA PHE A 328 -21.70 31.02 4.16
C PHE A 328 -21.38 32.15 3.17
N LEU A 329 -21.83 32.03 1.92
CA LEU A 329 -21.63 33.09 0.93
C LEU A 329 -22.34 34.39 1.32
N ARG A 330 -23.60 34.31 1.78
CA ARG A 330 -24.34 35.47 2.30
C ARG A 330 -23.66 36.10 3.50
N PHE A 331 -23.08 35.28 4.38
CA PHE A 331 -22.28 35.77 5.49
C PHE A 331 -21.05 36.54 5.00
N LEU A 332 -20.30 36.00 4.03
CA LEU A 332 -19.14 36.67 3.44
C LEU A 332 -19.53 37.99 2.74
N THR A 333 -20.55 37.99 1.89
CA THR A 333 -20.98 39.20 1.15
C THR A 333 -21.41 40.32 2.08
N ASN A 334 -22.24 39.99 3.08
CA ASN A 334 -22.90 41.00 3.90
C ASN A 334 -22.00 41.47 5.05
N THR A 335 -21.16 40.58 5.59
CA THR A 335 -20.40 40.85 6.82
C THR A 335 -18.93 41.15 6.54
N ILE A 336 -18.31 40.46 5.59
CA ILE A 336 -16.85 40.55 5.34
C ILE A 336 -16.55 41.54 4.21
N TYR A 337 -17.30 41.46 3.10
CA TYR A 337 -17.08 42.30 1.91
C TYR A 337 -17.97 43.55 1.85
N ASN A 338 -19.01 43.64 2.68
CA ASN A 338 -19.94 44.77 2.76
C ASN A 338 -20.54 45.17 1.39
N LEU A 339 -20.98 44.17 0.61
CA LEU A 339 -21.49 44.37 -0.75
C LEU A 339 -22.97 44.84 -0.81
N GLY A 340 -23.68 44.95 0.32
CA GLY A 340 -25.09 45.43 0.37
C GLY A 340 -26.15 44.37 0.06
N GLU A 341 -27.45 44.72 0.21
CA GLU A 341 -28.61 43.81 0.19
C GLU A 341 -28.71 42.88 -1.04
N THR A 342 -29.14 41.63 -0.77
CA THR A 342 -29.58 40.55 -1.67
C THR A 342 -29.23 40.74 -3.14
N LEU A 343 -27.96 40.50 -3.48
CA LEU A 343 -27.55 40.19 -4.85
C LEU A 343 -28.41 39.03 -5.37
N ALA A 344 -28.90 39.14 -6.61
CA ALA A 344 -29.58 38.04 -7.27
C ALA A 344 -28.63 36.86 -7.44
N ASP A 345 -29.16 35.63 -7.49
CA ASP A 345 -28.34 34.40 -7.58
C ASP A 345 -27.46 34.37 -8.85
N ASP A 346 -27.81 35.15 -9.88
CA ASP A 346 -27.09 35.31 -11.15
C ASP A 346 -26.18 36.56 -11.21
N ASP A 347 -26.02 37.30 -10.12
CA ASP A 347 -25.15 38.47 -10.07
C ASP A 347 -23.68 38.08 -10.34
N PRO A 348 -22.97 38.72 -11.29
CA PRO A 348 -21.59 38.39 -11.62
C PRO A 348 -20.61 38.46 -10.44
N SER A 349 -20.83 39.38 -9.50
CA SER A 349 -19.98 39.56 -8.32
C SER A 349 -20.18 38.40 -7.33
N LEU A 350 -21.43 37.94 -7.20
CA LEU A 350 -21.77 36.78 -6.37
C LEU A 350 -21.20 35.49 -6.97
N LEU A 351 -21.31 35.32 -8.29
CA LEU A 351 -20.73 34.17 -9.01
C LEU A 351 -19.21 34.11 -8.87
N LEU A 352 -18.52 35.23 -9.08
CA LEU A 352 -17.08 35.34 -8.88
C LEU A 352 -16.69 35.03 -7.43
N LEU A 353 -17.42 35.58 -6.45
CA LEU A 353 -17.17 35.30 -5.04
C LEU A 353 -17.37 33.82 -4.72
N LYS A 354 -18.38 33.18 -5.30
CA LYS A 354 -18.68 31.75 -5.13
C LYS A 354 -17.55 30.87 -5.65
N GLU A 355 -17.05 31.12 -6.85
CA GLU A 355 -15.87 30.40 -7.40
C GLU A 355 -14.65 30.61 -6.51
N SER A 356 -14.39 31.86 -6.16
CA SER A 356 -13.30 32.27 -5.28
C SER A 356 -13.38 31.60 -3.89
N ALA A 357 -14.56 31.49 -3.29
CA ALA A 357 -14.75 30.86 -1.97
C ALA A 357 -14.56 29.34 -2.02
N ARG A 358 -14.91 28.67 -3.13
CA ARG A 358 -14.70 27.22 -3.33
C ARG A 358 -13.22 26.84 -3.40
N GLU A 359 -12.35 27.79 -3.70
CA GLU A 359 -10.90 27.59 -3.77
C GLU A 359 -10.18 28.12 -2.53
N SER A 360 -10.89 28.54 -1.49
CA SER A 360 -10.28 29.24 -0.36
C SER A 360 -10.80 28.80 0.99
N SER A 361 -9.87 28.73 1.94
CA SER A 361 -10.18 28.50 3.34
C SER A 361 -10.18 29.83 4.10
N PHE A 362 -11.09 29.97 5.05
CA PHE A 362 -11.27 31.19 5.84
C PHE A 362 -11.02 30.90 7.30
N ALA A 363 -10.10 31.62 7.92
CA ALA A 363 -9.83 31.54 9.34
C ALA A 363 -10.38 32.78 10.06
N PHE A 364 -11.03 32.55 11.21
CA PHE A 364 -11.60 33.59 12.06
C PHE A 364 -10.96 33.47 13.45
N ARG A 365 -10.14 34.46 13.82
CA ARG A 365 -9.41 34.50 15.10
C ARG A 365 -9.91 35.67 15.95
N PRO A 366 -10.49 35.42 17.13
CA PRO A 366 -10.84 36.49 18.06
C PRO A 366 -9.56 37.11 18.63
N MET A 367 -9.60 38.42 18.82
CA MET A 367 -8.53 39.22 19.39
C MET A 367 -9.11 40.18 20.42
N HIS A 368 -8.32 40.48 21.44
CA HIS A 368 -8.63 41.53 22.39
C HIS A 368 -7.58 42.62 22.29
N ASN A 369 -7.93 43.70 21.60
CA ASN A 369 -7.05 44.85 21.43
C ASN A 369 -7.45 45.95 22.41
N GLY A 370 -6.56 46.92 22.68
CA GLY A 370 -6.85 48.05 23.58
C GLY A 370 -8.08 48.90 23.21
N SER A 371 -8.65 48.66 22.03
CA SER A 371 -9.85 49.30 21.45
C SER A 371 -11.15 48.49 21.64
N GLY A 372 -11.09 47.32 22.28
CA GLY A 372 -12.21 46.37 22.42
C GLY A 372 -12.00 45.06 21.65
N PRO A 373 -12.96 44.11 21.73
CA PRO A 373 -12.85 42.82 21.05
C PRO A 373 -12.99 42.97 19.53
N SER A 374 -12.13 42.27 18.79
CA SER A 374 -12.14 42.22 17.33
C SER A 374 -11.95 40.79 16.82
N VAL A 375 -12.17 40.57 15.53
CA VAL A 375 -11.92 39.29 14.86
C VAL A 375 -11.02 39.55 13.67
N ILE A 376 -9.89 38.86 13.63
CA ILE A 376 -9.04 38.77 12.44
C ILE A 376 -9.65 37.72 11.52
N VAL A 377 -9.96 38.13 10.29
CA VAL A 377 -10.42 37.24 9.23
C VAL A 377 -9.30 37.13 8.21
N SER A 378 -8.77 35.91 8.06
CA SER A 378 -7.73 35.58 7.09
C SER A 378 -8.26 34.61 6.06
N ARG A 379 -7.85 34.79 4.80
CA ARG A 379 -8.16 33.92 3.68
C ARG A 379 -6.90 33.24 3.20
N PHE A 380 -7.00 31.95 2.92
CA PHE A 380 -5.91 31.10 2.44
C PHE A 380 -6.31 30.37 1.17
N ASP A 381 -5.36 30.11 0.28
CA ASP A 381 -5.56 29.13 -0.79
C ASP A 381 -5.61 27.70 -0.23
N GLN A 382 -5.81 26.70 -1.10
CA GLN A 382 -5.82 25.30 -0.68
C GLN A 382 -4.43 24.77 -0.26
N GLY A 383 -3.35 25.47 -0.61
CA GLY A 383 -1.97 25.17 -0.20
C GLY A 383 -1.59 25.77 1.16
N GLY A 384 -2.47 26.56 1.76
CA GLY A 384 -2.24 27.23 3.04
C GLY A 384 -1.49 28.55 2.94
N VAL A 385 -1.35 29.12 1.74
CA VAL A 385 -0.75 30.46 1.56
C VAL A 385 -1.78 31.53 1.89
N GLN A 386 -1.44 32.47 2.78
CA GLN A 386 -2.31 33.59 3.12
C GLN A 386 -2.48 34.54 1.93
N LEU A 387 -3.73 34.73 1.50
CA LEU A 387 -4.13 35.61 0.40
C LEU A 387 -4.55 36.99 0.90
N LEU A 388 -5.23 37.05 2.04
CA LEU A 388 -5.79 38.28 2.61
C LEU A 388 -5.89 38.15 4.13
N GLN A 389 -5.71 39.25 4.85
CA GLN A 389 -6.02 39.37 6.26
C GLN A 389 -6.63 40.74 6.55
N ARG A 390 -7.72 40.78 7.32
CA ARG A 390 -8.40 42.00 7.75
C ARG A 390 -8.91 41.87 9.18
N GLU A 391 -8.85 42.96 9.94
CA GLU A 391 -9.40 43.03 11.30
C GLU A 391 -10.79 43.67 11.29
N TYR A 392 -11.74 43.02 11.97
CA TYR A 392 -13.12 43.47 12.09
C TYR A 392 -13.44 43.73 13.56
N PRO A 393 -13.68 44.99 13.97
CA PRO A 393 -14.07 45.30 15.35
C PRO A 393 -15.49 44.81 15.64
N LEU A 394 -15.69 44.15 16.79
CA LEU A 394 -17.02 43.73 17.26
C LEU A 394 -17.68 44.92 17.98
N LYS A 395 -18.20 45.88 17.21
CA LYS A 395 -18.63 47.21 17.69
C LYS A 395 -19.83 47.28 18.67
N ASP A 396 -20.33 46.15 19.18
CA ASP A 396 -21.46 46.12 20.13
C ASP A 396 -21.10 45.61 21.54
N TYR A 397 -19.81 45.45 21.87
CA TYR A 397 -19.36 44.98 23.19
C TYR A 397 -19.25 46.09 24.27
N LEU A 398 -19.60 47.34 23.96
CA LEU A 398 -19.40 48.48 24.86
C LEU A 398 -20.47 48.70 25.94
N GLY A 399 -21.36 47.73 26.19
CA GLY A 399 -22.20 47.82 27.38
C GLY A 399 -23.37 46.84 27.41
N GLY A 400 -23.15 45.65 27.99
CA GLY A 400 -24.07 44.86 28.84
C GLY A 400 -25.51 44.55 28.42
N PHE A 401 -26.09 45.17 27.39
CA PHE A 401 -27.48 45.08 27.01
C PHE A 401 -27.57 45.00 25.49
N PHE A 402 -27.73 43.77 24.98
CA PHE A 402 -28.24 43.60 23.63
C PHE A 402 -29.74 43.89 23.63
N ASN A 403 -30.22 44.62 22.62
CA ASN A 403 -31.61 44.46 22.20
C ASN A 403 -31.71 43.03 21.65
N GLU A 404 -32.58 42.18 22.21
CA GLU A 404 -32.62 40.74 21.91
C GLU A 404 -32.82 40.42 20.41
N ASP A 405 -33.25 41.40 19.61
CA ASP A 405 -33.69 41.19 18.23
C ASP A 405 -32.61 41.26 17.13
N ARG A 406 -31.37 41.77 17.34
CA ARG A 406 -30.34 41.80 16.27
C ARG A 406 -28.89 41.73 16.79
N LYS A 407 -28.37 40.52 16.99
CA LYS A 407 -26.92 40.30 17.19
C LYS A 407 -26.17 40.30 15.84
N PRO A 408 -24.99 40.94 15.73
CA PRO A 408 -24.20 40.93 14.49
C PRO A 408 -23.81 39.49 14.07
N PRO A 409 -23.89 39.12 12.78
CA PRO A 409 -23.59 37.77 12.31
C PRO A 409 -22.20 37.25 12.71
N LEU A 410 -21.17 38.10 12.66
CA LEU A 410 -19.80 37.73 13.04
C LEU A 410 -19.67 37.44 14.55
N TYR A 411 -20.38 38.20 15.39
CA TYR A 411 -20.40 37.95 16.84
C TYR A 411 -21.08 36.61 17.16
N THR A 412 -22.23 36.34 16.53
CA THR A 412 -22.95 35.06 16.69
C THR A 412 -22.07 33.89 16.27
N LEU A 413 -21.38 33.98 15.13
CA LEU A 413 -20.45 32.95 14.66
C LEU A 413 -19.35 32.64 15.70
N MET A 414 -18.70 33.68 16.24
CA MET A 414 -17.64 33.51 17.25
C MET A 414 -18.19 32.98 18.57
N LYS A 415 -19.38 33.42 18.99
CA LYS A 415 -20.02 32.92 20.21
C LYS A 415 -20.38 31.45 20.10
N ASP A 416 -20.98 31.04 18.99
CA ASP A 416 -21.49 29.69 18.78
C ASP A 416 -20.36 28.66 18.61
N THR A 417 -19.20 29.09 18.10
CA THR A 417 -18.06 28.19 17.86
C THR A 417 -16.99 28.29 18.94
N MET A 418 -16.73 29.48 19.48
CA MET A 418 -15.56 29.78 20.29
C MET A 418 -15.89 30.46 21.64
N GLY A 419 -17.16 30.52 22.04
CA GLY A 419 -17.56 31.07 23.34
C GLY A 419 -17.00 30.27 24.52
N GLY A 420 -16.39 30.97 25.48
CA GLY A 420 -15.96 30.44 26.78
C GLY A 420 -17.07 30.55 27.85
N TYR A 421 -16.88 29.86 28.97
CA TYR A 421 -17.85 29.82 30.09
C TYR A 421 -18.02 31.16 30.81
N ASP A 422 -17.03 32.04 30.72
CA ASP A 422 -16.97 33.36 31.36
C ASP A 422 -17.49 34.49 30.44
N GLY A 423 -17.98 34.15 29.24
CA GLY A 423 -18.43 35.12 28.25
C GLY A 423 -17.30 35.74 27.42
N SER A 424 -16.05 35.29 27.61
CA SER A 424 -14.91 35.58 26.73
C SER A 424 -14.87 34.61 25.54
N PHE A 425 -14.01 34.87 24.55
CA PHE A 425 -13.74 33.90 23.49
C PHE A 425 -12.52 33.05 23.85
N ARG A 426 -12.58 31.76 23.55
CA ARG A 426 -11.44 30.85 23.67
C ARG A 426 -10.31 31.29 22.74
N ASP A 427 -9.08 31.12 23.20
CA ASP A 427 -7.90 31.34 22.36
C ASP A 427 -7.82 30.26 21.27
N GLY A 428 -7.48 30.67 20.05
CA GLY A 428 -7.53 29.82 18.87
C GLY A 428 -8.17 30.50 17.67
N PHE A 429 -8.62 29.70 16.71
CA PHE A 429 -9.32 30.19 15.52
C PHE A 429 -10.34 29.16 15.02
N LEU A 430 -11.37 29.63 14.33
CA LEU A 430 -12.29 28.82 13.54
C LEU A 430 -11.78 28.76 12.10
N LEU A 431 -11.61 27.56 11.54
CA LEU A 431 -11.28 27.37 10.13
C LEU A 431 -12.51 26.86 9.38
N VAL A 432 -12.88 27.53 8.28
CA VAL A 432 -13.93 27.11 7.35
C VAL A 432 -13.26 26.74 6.02
N HIS A 433 -13.49 25.52 5.55
CA HIS A 433 -12.85 24.93 4.37
C HIS A 433 -13.89 24.40 3.38
N PRO A 434 -13.73 24.62 2.08
CA PRO A 434 -14.68 24.17 1.07
C PRO A 434 -14.72 22.65 0.96
N VAL A 435 -15.91 22.10 0.73
CA VAL A 435 -16.13 20.67 0.47
C VAL A 435 -16.97 20.46 -0.79
N LYS A 436 -16.94 19.25 -1.34
CA LYS A 436 -17.80 18.89 -2.47
C LYS A 436 -19.22 18.66 -1.95
N SER A 437 -20.18 19.45 -2.41
CA SER A 437 -21.59 19.34 -1.98
C SER A 437 -22.24 17.98 -2.27
N SER A 438 -21.71 17.21 -3.23
CA SER A 438 -22.19 15.86 -3.53
C SER A 438 -21.77 14.80 -2.51
N ALA A 439 -20.74 15.06 -1.70
CA ALA A 439 -20.24 14.15 -0.67
C ALA A 439 -19.39 14.92 0.37
N PRO A 440 -20.00 15.83 1.15
CA PRO A 440 -19.29 16.70 2.09
C PRO A 440 -18.54 15.92 3.17
N GLU A 441 -19.07 14.78 3.60
CA GLU A 441 -18.48 13.86 4.58
C GLU A 441 -17.13 13.29 4.16
N LYS A 442 -16.79 13.31 2.85
CA LYS A 442 -15.48 12.85 2.38
C LYS A 442 -14.32 13.59 3.04
N ILE A 443 -14.50 14.83 3.49
CA ILE A 443 -13.44 15.55 4.22
C ILE A 443 -13.01 14.83 5.50
N LEU A 444 -13.89 14.04 6.10
CA LEU A 444 -13.64 13.30 7.34
C LEU A 444 -12.93 11.95 7.10
N GLN A 445 -12.79 11.52 5.85
CA GLN A 445 -11.99 10.34 5.51
C GLN A 445 -10.52 10.60 5.84
N ASP A 446 -9.82 9.59 6.34
CA ASP A 446 -8.47 9.74 6.91
C ASP A 446 -7.49 10.58 6.06
N ASP A 447 -7.40 10.33 4.76
CA ASP A 447 -6.47 11.07 3.88
C ASP A 447 -6.86 12.54 3.71
N ASN A 448 -8.15 12.82 3.51
CA ASN A 448 -8.67 14.18 3.36
C ASN A 448 -8.58 14.94 4.70
N TYR A 449 -8.89 14.27 5.81
CA TYR A 449 -8.84 14.88 7.14
C TYR A 449 -7.40 15.17 7.57
N ARG A 450 -6.44 14.31 7.20
CA ARG A 450 -5.00 14.60 7.40
C ARG A 450 -4.55 15.81 6.58
N ALA A 451 -5.01 15.95 5.34
CA ALA A 451 -4.72 17.12 4.52
C ALA A 451 -5.30 18.40 5.14
N PHE A 452 -6.56 18.34 5.59
CA PHE A 452 -7.21 19.43 6.33
C PHE A 452 -6.46 19.78 7.62
N THR A 453 -6.02 18.78 8.40
CA THR A 453 -5.26 18.99 9.64
C THR A 453 -3.90 19.64 9.36
N ARG A 454 -3.21 19.24 8.29
CA ARG A 454 -1.97 19.89 7.85
C ARG A 454 -2.20 21.35 7.48
N LEU A 455 -3.25 21.64 6.71
CA LEU A 455 -3.65 23.02 6.38
C LEU A 455 -3.94 23.82 7.65
N LYS A 456 -4.71 23.28 8.59
CA LYS A 456 -4.99 23.89 9.89
C LYS A 456 -3.71 24.23 10.65
N GLY A 457 -2.71 23.34 10.62
CA GLY A 457 -1.37 23.59 11.21
C GLY A 457 -0.59 24.72 10.51
N GLN A 458 -0.63 24.79 9.18
CA GLN A 458 -0.01 25.88 8.41
C GLN A 458 -0.68 27.23 8.68
N VAL A 459 -2.00 27.24 8.81
CA VAL A 459 -2.79 28.43 9.18
C VAL A 459 -2.42 28.87 10.59
N ALA A 460 -2.36 27.94 11.56
CA ALA A 460 -1.98 28.26 12.94
C ALA A 460 -0.62 28.96 13.04
N ALA A 461 0.38 28.50 12.29
CA ALA A 461 1.73 29.09 12.27
C ALA A 461 1.80 30.50 11.66
N GLN A 462 0.80 30.89 10.86
CA GLN A 462 0.69 32.22 10.25
C GLN A 462 -0.19 33.18 11.06
N LEU A 463 -0.99 32.65 12.00
CA LEU A 463 -1.88 33.42 12.86
C LEU A 463 -1.31 33.68 14.26
N THR A 464 -0.17 33.07 14.61
CA THR A 464 0.69 33.43 15.76
C THR A 464 1.57 34.61 15.41
#